data_AF-A0A923WNQ1-F1
#
_entry.id   AF-A0A923WNQ1-F1
#
_cell.length_a   1.000
_cell.length_b   1.000
_cell.length_c   1.000
_cell.angle_alpha   90.00
_cell.angle_beta   90.00
_cell.angle_gamma   90.00
#
_symmetry.space_group_name_H-M   'P 1'
#
loop_
_entity.id
_entity.type
_entity.pdbx_description
1 polymer ?
#
loop_
_entity_poly.entity_id
_entity_poly.type
_entity_poly.pdbx_seq_one_letter_code
_entity_poly.pdbx_strand_id
1 'polypeptide(L)'
;SEADTCAVRVSLALVRAGARIPGRVNVSRGPFKGQRIEPLQTRLSLLLTHASLLGRPEIYQGGALAEAGIGQRRGIVSYWRRDAGGRSEGHIDIVGPDAAETLGCGLVCYRDAAEVWFWHLR
;
A
#
# COMPACT_ATOMS: atom_id res chain seq x y z
N SER A 1 -14.06 -6.94 14.54
CA SER A 1 -13.18 -6.92 13.36
C SER A 1 -13.13 -5.49 12.86
N GLU A 2 -11.98 -4.83 12.97
CA GLU A 2 -11.78 -3.62 12.18
C GLU A 2 -11.85 -4.03 10.70
N ALA A 3 -12.75 -3.41 9.93
CA ALA A 3 -12.79 -3.66 8.50
C ALA A 3 -11.46 -3.20 7.90
N ASP A 4 -10.76 -4.09 7.20
CA ASP A 4 -9.49 -3.77 6.55
C ASP A 4 -9.72 -2.66 5.50
N THR A 5 -9.38 -1.44 5.89
CA THR A 5 -9.57 -0.22 5.10
C THR A 5 -8.26 0.28 4.50
N CYS A 6 -7.16 -0.49 4.60
CA CYS A 6 -5.84 -0.06 4.14
C CYS A 6 -5.85 0.31 2.65
N ALA A 7 -6.38 -0.57 1.80
CA ALA A 7 -6.46 -0.36 0.36
C ALA A 7 -7.47 0.74 -0.02
N VAL A 8 -8.52 0.94 0.78
CA VAL A 8 -9.44 2.07 0.61
C VAL A 8 -8.72 3.39 0.84
N ARG A 9 -7.95 3.50 1.94
CA ARG A 9 -7.16 4.71 2.27
C ARG A 9 -6.14 5.03 1.18
N VAL A 10 -5.36 4.04 0.76
CA VAL A 10 -4.34 4.21 -0.29
C VAL A 10 -4.99 4.52 -1.65
N SER A 11 -6.07 3.82 -2.03
CA SER A 11 -6.80 4.13 -3.26
C SER A 11 -7.32 5.57 -3.29
N LEU A 12 -7.85 6.05 -2.16
CA LEU A 12 -8.36 7.41 -2.07
C LEU A 12 -7.22 8.44 -2.11
N ALA A 13 -6.07 8.16 -1.51
CA ALA A 13 -4.88 9.01 -1.61
C ALA A 13 -4.38 9.12 -3.06
N LEU A 14 -4.31 8.00 -3.77
CA LEU A 14 -3.96 7.96 -5.20
C LEU A 14 -4.96 8.75 -6.07
N VAL A 15 -6.26 8.58 -5.83
CA VAL A 15 -7.32 9.37 -6.50
C VAL A 15 -7.16 10.87 -6.22
N ARG A 16 -6.87 11.25 -4.98
CA ARG A 16 -6.57 12.65 -4.60
C ARG A 16 -5.34 13.20 -5.31
N ALA A 17 -4.34 12.35 -5.55
CA ALA A 17 -3.15 12.69 -6.33
C ALA A 17 -3.37 12.68 -7.85
N GLY A 18 -4.61 12.46 -8.32
CA GLY A 18 -4.97 12.51 -9.75
C GLY A 18 -4.87 11.17 -10.49
N ALA A 19 -4.53 10.07 -9.80
CA ALA A 19 -4.47 8.75 -10.43
C ALA A 19 -5.88 8.21 -10.73
N ARG A 20 -6.04 7.58 -11.90
CA ARG A 20 -7.26 6.85 -12.27
C ARG A 20 -7.09 5.36 -12.02
N ILE A 21 -7.66 4.88 -10.92
CA ILE A 21 -7.57 3.46 -10.55
C ILE A 21 -8.72 2.69 -11.19
N PRO A 22 -8.48 1.56 -11.89
CA PRO A 22 -9.53 0.67 -12.36
C PRO A 22 -10.10 -0.23 -11.23
N GLY A 23 -10.39 0.36 -10.07
CA GLY A 23 -10.84 -0.34 -8.85
C GLY A 23 -12.33 -0.68 -8.87
N ARG A 24 -12.79 -1.60 -8.01
CA ARG A 24 -14.17 -2.14 -8.12
C ARG A 24 -15.27 -1.31 -7.45
N VAL A 25 -14.94 -0.36 -6.59
CA VAL A 25 -15.93 0.42 -5.82
C VAL A 25 -15.97 1.85 -6.32
N ASN A 26 -17.18 2.40 -6.48
CA ASN A 26 -17.38 3.81 -6.82
C ASN A 26 -17.42 4.67 -5.57
N VAL A 27 -16.72 5.80 -5.59
CA VAL A 27 -16.89 6.87 -4.61
C VAL A 27 -18.27 7.49 -4.82
N SER A 28 -19.13 7.42 -3.82
CA SER A 28 -20.56 7.79 -3.96
C SER A 28 -20.86 9.26 -3.67
N ARG A 29 -19.98 9.96 -2.94
CA ARG A 29 -20.17 11.33 -2.46
C ARG A 29 -18.86 12.12 -2.40
N GLY A 30 -18.97 13.45 -2.27
CA GLY A 30 -17.83 14.35 -2.11
C GLY A 30 -17.12 14.70 -3.45
N PRO A 31 -15.96 15.37 -3.38
CA PRO A 31 -15.27 15.93 -4.55
C PRO A 31 -14.77 14.87 -5.55
N PHE A 32 -14.65 13.61 -5.11
CA PHE A 32 -14.19 12.50 -5.94
C PHE A 32 -15.34 11.57 -6.36
N LYS A 33 -16.60 12.01 -6.23
CA LYS A 33 -17.79 11.23 -6.64
C LYS A 33 -17.65 10.75 -8.09
N GLY A 34 -17.93 9.47 -8.31
CA GLY A 34 -17.84 8.82 -9.62
C GLY A 34 -16.46 8.25 -9.94
N GLN A 35 -15.41 8.61 -9.19
CA GLN A 35 -14.11 7.93 -9.30
C GLN A 35 -14.17 6.54 -8.67
N ARG A 36 -13.23 5.67 -9.09
CA ARG A 36 -13.15 4.28 -8.64
C ARG A 36 -11.99 4.08 -7.67
N ILE A 37 -12.19 3.21 -6.68
CA ILE A 37 -11.19 2.79 -5.69
C ILE A 37 -11.20 1.26 -5.56
N GLU A 38 -10.09 0.67 -5.13
CA GLU A 38 -9.98 -0.77 -4.93
C GLU A 38 -9.87 -1.10 -3.43
N PRO A 39 -10.86 -1.78 -2.83
CA PRO A 39 -10.87 -2.05 -1.40
C PRO A 39 -10.01 -3.25 -0.98
N LEU A 40 -9.54 -4.11 -1.90
CA LEU A 40 -8.70 -5.24 -1.53
C LEU A 40 -7.22 -4.94 -1.78
N GLN A 41 -6.39 -5.10 -0.74
CA GLN A 41 -4.95 -4.90 -0.81
C GLN A 41 -4.32 -5.68 -1.97
N THR A 42 -4.61 -6.98 -2.08
CA THR A 42 -4.03 -7.86 -3.10
C THR A 42 -4.30 -7.33 -4.50
N ARG A 43 -5.56 -6.96 -4.76
CA ARG A 43 -5.97 -6.48 -6.07
C ARG A 43 -5.41 -5.09 -6.36
N LEU A 44 -5.43 -4.18 -5.39
CA LEU A 44 -4.81 -2.87 -5.56
C LEU A 44 -3.32 -3.00 -5.88
N SER A 45 -2.61 -3.84 -5.15
CA SER A 45 -1.18 -4.10 -5.36
C SER A 45 -0.89 -4.64 -6.76
N LEU A 46 -1.72 -5.57 -7.26
CA LEU A 46 -1.63 -6.05 -8.64
C LEU A 46 -1.92 -4.94 -9.66
N LEU A 47 -2.92 -4.10 -9.43
CA LEU A 47 -3.22 -2.97 -10.32
C LEU A 47 -2.01 -2.02 -10.40
N LEU A 48 -1.38 -1.69 -9.27
CA LEU A 48 -0.22 -0.79 -9.23
C LEU A 48 0.96 -1.30 -10.06
N THR A 49 1.07 -2.61 -10.30
CA THR A 49 2.11 -3.17 -11.18
C THR A 49 2.00 -2.76 -12.64
N HIS A 50 0.83 -2.29 -13.09
CA HIS A 50 0.68 -1.79 -14.46
C HIS A 50 1.52 -0.53 -14.69
N ALA A 51 2.18 -0.47 -15.85
CA ALA A 51 3.02 0.66 -16.25
C ALA A 51 2.26 1.99 -16.39
N SER A 52 0.93 1.94 -16.59
CA SER A 52 0.06 3.13 -16.57
C SER A 52 -0.22 3.67 -15.17
N LEU A 53 0.22 2.95 -14.13
CA LEU A 53 0.17 3.35 -12.73
C LEU A 53 1.60 3.49 -12.20
N LEU A 54 2.10 2.54 -11.40
CA LEU A 54 3.42 2.64 -10.77
C LEU A 54 4.46 1.70 -11.36
N GLY A 55 4.04 0.72 -12.18
CA GLY A 55 4.95 -0.26 -12.75
C GLY A 55 5.47 -1.27 -11.71
N ARG A 56 6.56 -1.97 -12.07
CA ARG A 56 7.10 -3.07 -11.26
C ARG A 56 7.62 -2.58 -9.90
N PRO A 57 7.23 -3.20 -8.77
CA PRO A 57 7.79 -2.87 -7.46
C PRO A 57 9.19 -3.46 -7.25
N GLU A 58 9.94 -2.89 -6.31
CA GLU A 58 11.01 -3.59 -5.60
C GLU A 58 10.38 -4.64 -4.68
N ILE A 59 10.91 -5.87 -4.65
CA ILE A 59 10.36 -6.98 -3.87
C ILE A 59 11.40 -7.45 -2.86
N TYR A 60 11.01 -7.49 -1.59
CA TYR A 60 11.82 -7.95 -0.48
C TYR A 60 11.22 -9.21 0.14
N GLN A 61 12.08 -10.15 0.53
CA GLN A 61 11.71 -11.36 1.25
C GLN A 61 11.80 -11.09 2.75
N GLY A 62 10.70 -10.67 3.37
CA GLY A 62 10.63 -10.33 4.79
C GLY A 62 10.63 -8.83 5.08
N GLY A 63 9.90 -8.43 6.12
CA GLY A 63 9.79 -7.03 6.54
C GLY A 63 11.12 -6.38 6.96
N ALA A 64 12.01 -7.11 7.63
CA ALA A 64 13.31 -6.57 8.06
C ALA A 64 14.21 -6.21 6.86
N LEU A 65 14.24 -7.04 5.82
CA LEU A 65 14.98 -6.73 4.59
C LEU A 65 14.35 -5.56 3.83
N ALA A 66 13.02 -5.43 3.87
CA ALA A 66 12.32 -4.30 3.31
C ALA A 66 12.68 -2.99 4.01
N GLU A 67 12.69 -2.96 5.35
CA GLU A 67 13.05 -1.75 6.11
C GLU A 67 14.47 -1.26 5.78
N ALA A 68 15.44 -2.18 5.78
CA ALA A 68 16.82 -1.85 5.43
C ALA A 68 16.96 -1.42 3.95
N GLY A 69 16.26 -2.10 3.04
CA GLY A 69 16.32 -1.82 1.60
C GLY A 69 15.62 -0.52 1.20
N ILE A 70 14.49 -0.19 1.84
CA ILE A 70 13.76 1.05 1.60
C ILE A 70 14.53 2.23 2.21
N GLY A 71 15.00 2.09 3.46
CA GLY A 71 15.72 3.14 4.16
C GLY A 71 14.89 4.42 4.32
N GLN A 72 15.43 5.56 3.90
CA GLN A 72 14.77 6.88 4.02
C GLN A 72 13.84 7.20 2.83
N ARG A 73 13.61 6.25 1.92
CA ARG A 73 12.83 6.48 0.70
C ARG A 73 11.33 6.53 1.02
N ARG A 74 10.62 7.39 0.29
CA ARG A 74 9.17 7.55 0.42
C ARG A 74 8.45 6.75 -0.65
N GLY A 75 7.30 6.19 -0.35
CA GLY A 75 6.59 5.39 -1.34
C GLY A 75 5.34 4.70 -0.85
N ILE A 76 4.91 3.71 -1.62
CA ILE A 76 3.83 2.79 -1.23
C ILE A 76 4.47 1.44 -0.91
N VAL A 77 4.03 0.84 0.20
CA VAL A 77 4.43 -0.49 0.62
C VAL A 77 3.22 -1.42 0.64
N SER A 78 3.40 -2.65 0.18
CA SER A 78 2.41 -3.71 0.29
C SER A 78 3.03 -4.93 0.97
N TYR A 79 2.54 -5.24 2.16
CA TYR A 79 2.90 -6.38 2.98
C TYR A 79 2.03 -7.58 2.64
N TRP A 80 2.67 -8.73 2.37
CA TRP A 80 2.01 -9.96 1.94
C TRP A 80 2.23 -11.08 2.95
N ARG A 81 1.22 -11.94 3.06
CA ARG A 81 1.28 -13.21 3.82
C ARG A 81 1.75 -12.98 5.26
N ARG A 82 1.06 -12.08 5.95
CA ARG A 82 1.24 -11.86 7.38
C ARG A 82 0.45 -12.92 8.15
N ASP A 83 1.08 -13.57 9.12
CA ASP A 83 0.37 -14.49 10.01
C ASP A 83 -0.36 -13.70 11.11
N ALA A 84 -1.66 -13.50 10.91
CA ALA A 84 -2.53 -12.85 11.87
C ALA A 84 -3.39 -13.90 12.60
N GLY A 85 -2.76 -14.70 13.46
CA GLY A 85 -3.45 -15.72 14.25
C GLY A 85 -4.00 -16.86 13.40
N GLY A 86 -3.20 -17.39 12.46
CA GLY A 86 -3.57 -18.51 11.60
C GLY A 86 -4.30 -18.11 10.31
N ARG A 87 -4.42 -16.80 10.02
CA ARG A 87 -4.96 -16.28 8.76
C ARG A 87 -3.87 -15.48 8.05
N SER A 88 -3.72 -15.73 6.75
CA SER A 88 -2.85 -14.93 5.90
C SER A 88 -3.56 -13.61 5.57
N GLU A 89 -3.13 -12.52 6.20
CA GLU A 89 -3.61 -11.17 5.92
C GLU A 89 -2.56 -10.35 5.15
N GLY A 90 -3.01 -9.33 4.44
CA GLY A 90 -2.15 -8.38 3.72
C GLY A 90 -2.41 -6.96 4.22
N HIS A 91 -1.48 -6.04 3.96
CA HIS A 91 -1.65 -4.62 4.28
C HIS A 91 -0.97 -3.76 3.23
N ILE A 92 -1.56 -2.62 2.87
CA ILE A 92 -0.93 -1.63 2.00
C ILE A 92 -0.98 -0.26 2.66
N ASP A 93 0.15 0.44 2.62
CA ASP A 93 0.31 1.73 3.28
C ASP A 93 1.23 2.66 2.47
N ILE A 94 1.27 3.92 2.89
CA ILE A 94 2.28 4.89 2.45
C ILE A 94 3.40 4.88 3.48
N VAL A 95 4.65 4.89 3.01
CA VAL A 95 5.85 4.90 3.85
C VAL A 95 6.72 6.11 3.58
N GLY A 96 7.50 6.49 4.58
CA GLY A 96 8.51 7.53 4.51
C GLY A 96 9.26 7.65 5.83
N PRO A 97 10.27 8.52 5.91
CA PRO A 97 10.98 8.75 7.15
C PRO A 97 10.06 9.38 8.19
N ASP A 98 10.10 8.84 9.41
CA ASP A 98 9.42 9.41 10.58
C ASP A 98 10.31 10.45 11.28
N ALA A 99 9.83 10.98 12.41
CA ALA A 99 10.56 12.01 13.18
C ALA A 99 11.90 11.53 13.75
N ALA A 100 12.14 10.22 13.81
CA ALA A 100 13.39 9.62 14.24
C ALA A 100 14.32 9.30 13.05
N GLU A 101 13.98 9.75 11.83
CA GLU A 101 14.67 9.40 10.60
C GLU A 101 14.76 7.86 10.42
N THR A 102 13.67 7.16 10.75
CA THR A 102 13.50 5.74 10.48
C THR A 102 12.30 5.50 9.57
N LEU A 103 12.20 4.31 8.95
CA LEU A 103 11.06 4.02 8.08
C LEU A 103 9.76 3.95 8.90
N GLY A 104 8.90 4.95 8.74
CA GLY A 104 7.55 5.00 9.27
C GLY A 104 6.50 4.67 8.21
N CYS A 105 5.34 4.23 8.67
CA CYS A 105 4.14 3.99 7.86
C CYS A 105 3.04 4.98 8.23
N GLY A 106 2.15 5.27 7.29
CA GLY A 106 0.99 6.14 7.51
C GLY A 106 0.09 5.65 8.65
N LEU A 107 -0.05 4.33 8.81
CA LEU A 107 -0.72 3.75 9.97
C LEU A 107 0.11 2.66 10.66
N VAL A 108 0.50 1.60 9.95
CA VAL A 108 1.21 0.46 10.56
C VAL A 108 2.24 -0.13 9.60
N CYS A 109 3.45 -0.35 10.11
CA CYS A 109 4.50 -1.13 9.44
C CYS A 109 4.51 -2.55 9.97
N TYR A 110 4.55 -3.52 9.06
CA TYR A 110 4.46 -4.92 9.42
C TYR A 110 5.74 -5.69 9.10
N ARG A 111 6.58 -5.80 10.13
CA ARG A 111 7.88 -6.48 10.07
C ARG A 111 7.79 -7.99 9.91
N ASP A 112 6.66 -8.57 10.32
CA ASP A 112 6.32 -10.00 10.28
C ASP A 112 5.84 -10.48 8.90
N ALA A 113 5.72 -9.58 7.91
CA ALA A 113 5.33 -9.96 6.57
C ALA A 113 6.39 -10.85 5.91
N ALA A 114 5.95 -11.93 5.25
CA ALA A 114 6.85 -12.82 4.53
C ALA A 114 7.41 -12.19 3.25
N GLU A 115 6.67 -11.25 2.66
CA GLU A 115 7.06 -10.58 1.43
C GLU A 115 6.55 -9.13 1.43
N VAL A 116 7.37 -8.22 0.91
CA VAL A 116 7.06 -6.80 0.88
C VAL A 116 7.33 -6.25 -0.51
N TRP A 117 6.34 -5.59 -1.09
CA TRP A 117 6.48 -4.86 -2.34
C TRP A 117 6.59 -3.37 -2.06
N PHE A 118 7.50 -2.70 -2.73
CA PHE A 118 7.74 -1.27 -2.57
C PHE A 118 7.73 -0.55 -3.92
N TRP A 119 6.96 0.53 -4.00
CA TRP A 119 7.00 1.49 -5.10
C TRP A 119 7.53 2.81 -4.58
N HIS A 120 8.74 3.16 -5.00
CA HIS A 120 9.32 4.46 -4.69
C HIS A 120 8.51 5.58 -5.36
N LEU A 121 8.13 6.60 -4.59
CA LEU A 121 7.51 7.83 -5.09
C LEU A 121 8.51 8.97 -4.96
N ARG A 122 8.63 9.77 -6.04
CA ARG A 122 9.51 10.95 -6.08
C ARG A 122 8.80 12.20 -5.61
#